data_AF-A0A6V7I0S7-F1
#
_entry.id   AF-A0A6V7I0S7-F1
#
_cell.length_a   1.000
_cell.length_b   1.000
_cell.length_c   1.000
_cell.angle_alpha   90.00
_cell.angle_beta   90.00
_cell.angle_gamma   90.00
#
_symmetry.space_group_name_H-M   'P 1'
#
loop_
_entity.id
_entity.type
_entity.pdbx_description
1 polymer ?
#
loop_
_entity_poly.entity_id
_entity_poly.type
_entity_poly.pdbx_seq_one_letter_code
_entity_poly.pdbx_strand_id
1 'polypeptide(L)'
;MYCMTEYLRMSGMYWGLTALDLMGQLDHTNKDEILEFISKCQHECGGISASIDHDPHLLYTLSAVQILCMFDGLEVIDTDKVVQYVKKRQQSDGSFTGDIWGEVDVRFSFCAVATLSLL
;
A
#
# COMPACT_ATOMS: atom_id res chain seq x y z
N MET A 1 -1.07 6.65 -23.42
CA MET A 1 -1.79 7.24 -22.26
C MET A 1 -1.86 6.29 -21.06
N TYR A 2 -1.82 4.96 -21.23
CA TYR A 2 -1.83 3.99 -20.12
C TYR A 2 -0.57 3.99 -19.22
N CYS A 3 0.64 4.09 -19.78
CA CYS A 3 1.88 4.06 -18.98
C CYS A 3 2.03 5.26 -18.01
N MET A 4 1.37 6.39 -18.29
CA MET A 4 1.49 7.60 -17.47
C MET A 4 0.70 7.56 -16.16
N THR A 5 -0.16 6.57 -15.94
CA THR A 5 -1.00 6.48 -14.72
C THR A 5 -0.69 5.26 -13.87
N GLU A 6 0.23 4.39 -14.30
CA GLU A 6 0.55 3.15 -13.58
C GLU A 6 1.15 3.40 -12.19
N TYR A 7 2.01 4.42 -12.06
CA TYR A 7 2.57 4.81 -10.76
C TYR A 7 1.52 5.39 -9.79
N LEU A 8 0.34 5.77 -10.29
CA LEU A 8 -0.77 6.25 -9.45
C LEU A 8 -1.81 5.15 -9.18
N ARG A 9 -1.65 3.94 -9.72
CA ARG A 9 -2.74 2.96 -9.75
C ARG A 9 -3.20 2.56 -8.34
N MET A 10 -2.27 2.17 -7.46
CA MET A 10 -2.59 1.83 -6.07
C MET A 10 -3.23 2.99 -5.30
N SER A 11 -2.64 4.20 -5.38
CA SER A 11 -3.17 5.37 -4.67
C SER A 11 -4.52 5.83 -5.22
N GLY A 12 -4.70 5.77 -6.55
CA GLY A 12 -5.96 6.08 -7.22
C GLY A 12 -7.06 5.10 -6.85
N MET A 13 -6.73 3.81 -6.73
CA MET A 13 -7.65 2.81 -6.19
C MET A 13 -8.05 3.16 -4.75
N TYR A 14 -7.09 3.45 -3.88
CA TYR A 14 -7.39 3.83 -2.49
C TYR A 14 -8.33 5.04 -2.42
N TRP A 15 -8.04 6.13 -3.15
CA TRP A 15 -8.90 7.31 -3.14
C TRP A 15 -10.31 7.03 -3.69
N GLY A 16 -10.39 6.30 -4.81
CA GLY A 16 -11.68 5.95 -5.43
C GLY A 16 -12.52 5.05 -4.53
N LEU A 17 -11.90 4.04 -3.93
CA LEU A 17 -12.56 3.10 -3.03
C LEU A 17 -12.98 3.76 -1.71
N THR A 18 -12.12 4.62 -1.14
CA THR A 18 -12.49 5.42 0.04
C THR A 18 -13.70 6.31 -0.25
N ALA A 19 -13.74 6.97 -1.42
CA ALA A 19 -14.88 7.79 -1.78
C ALA A 19 -16.17 6.96 -1.92
N LEU A 20 -16.09 5.76 -2.51
CA LEU A 20 -17.23 4.84 -2.62
C LEU A 20 -17.69 4.33 -1.26
N ASP A 21 -16.76 3.97 -0.37
CA ASP A 21 -17.04 3.54 1.00
C ASP A 21 -17.78 4.63 1.78
N LEU A 22 -17.30 5.88 1.70
CA LEU A 22 -17.96 7.04 2.31
C LEU A 22 -19.39 7.28 1.78
N MET A 23 -19.68 6.87 0.55
CA MET A 23 -21.02 6.95 -0.05
C MET A 23 -21.87 5.69 0.21
N GLY A 24 -21.33 4.67 0.89
CA GLY A 24 -21.99 3.38 1.08
C GLY A 24 -22.20 2.61 -0.23
N GLN A 25 -21.29 2.76 -1.19
CA GLN A 25 -21.35 2.17 -2.54
C GLN A 25 -20.20 1.19 -2.81
N LEU A 26 -19.52 0.73 -1.76
CA LEU A 26 -18.36 -0.16 -1.90
C LEU A 26 -18.74 -1.50 -2.55
N ASP A 27 -19.96 -1.99 -2.30
CA ASP A 27 -20.51 -3.24 -2.87
C ASP A 27 -20.66 -3.21 -4.41
N HIS A 28 -20.51 -2.06 -5.05
CA HIS A 28 -20.57 -1.92 -6.51
C HIS A 28 -19.19 -2.09 -7.19
N THR A 29 -18.17 -2.44 -6.41
CA THR A 29 -16.81 -2.66 -6.90
C THR A 29 -16.49 -4.15 -7.05
N ASN A 30 -15.57 -4.48 -7.93
CA ASN A 30 -15.10 -5.85 -8.11
C ASN A 30 -14.04 -6.18 -7.06
N LYS A 31 -14.48 -6.55 -5.85
CA LYS A 31 -13.59 -6.89 -4.71
C LYS A 31 -12.52 -7.89 -5.11
N ASP A 32 -12.88 -8.99 -5.77
CA ASP A 32 -11.94 -10.08 -6.08
C ASP A 32 -10.81 -9.63 -7.01
N GLU A 33 -11.14 -8.83 -8.04
CA GLU A 33 -10.15 -8.27 -8.96
C GLU A 33 -9.20 -7.27 -8.26
N ILE A 34 -9.72 -6.49 -7.31
CA ILE A 34 -8.94 -5.56 -6.50
C ILE A 34 -7.96 -6.32 -5.61
N LEU A 35 -8.44 -7.34 -4.89
CA LEU A 35 -7.60 -8.16 -4.00
C LEU A 35 -6.52 -8.92 -4.78
N GLU A 36 -6.87 -9.50 -5.93
CA GLU A 36 -5.92 -10.19 -6.80
C GLU A 36 -4.84 -9.24 -7.31
N PHE A 37 -5.22 -8.02 -7.70
CA PHE A 37 -4.26 -7.00 -8.13
C PHE A 37 -3.29 -6.62 -7.02
N ILE A 38 -3.78 -6.36 -5.80
CA ILE A 38 -2.94 -6.01 -4.65
C ILE A 38 -1.96 -7.15 -4.32
N SER A 39 -2.43 -8.40 -4.32
CA SER A 39 -1.59 -9.57 -4.06
C SER A 39 -0.43 -9.66 -5.06
N LYS A 40 -0.69 -9.40 -6.35
CA LYS A 40 0.35 -9.37 -7.40
C LYS A 40 1.35 -8.22 -7.27
N CYS A 41 1.02 -7.16 -6.52
CA CYS A 41 1.91 -6.02 -6.29
C CYS A 41 2.81 -6.19 -5.05
N GLN A 42 2.66 -7.26 -4.26
CA GLN A 42 3.55 -7.51 -3.12
C GLN A 42 4.89 -8.12 -3.58
N HIS A 43 5.99 -7.51 -3.14
CA HIS A 43 7.34 -8.00 -3.43
C HIS A 43 7.86 -8.94 -2.33
N GLU A 44 8.89 -9.73 -2.65
CA GLU A 44 9.54 -10.62 -1.67
C GLU A 44 10.08 -9.86 -0.44
N CYS A 45 10.46 -8.60 -0.61
CA CYS A 45 10.94 -7.75 0.47
C CYS A 45 9.83 -7.31 1.45
N GLY A 46 8.56 -7.56 1.09
CA GLY A 46 7.35 -7.28 1.85
C GLY A 46 6.63 -5.98 1.49
N GLY A 47 7.30 -5.06 0.80
CA GLY A 47 6.68 -3.82 0.33
C GLY A 47 5.77 -4.07 -0.87
N ILE A 48 4.82 -3.16 -1.05
CA ILE A 48 3.84 -3.20 -2.15
C ILE A 48 4.13 -2.03 -3.10
N SER A 49 4.06 -2.29 -4.40
CA SER A 49 4.31 -1.33 -5.46
C SER A 49 3.04 -0.60 -5.92
N ALA A 50 3.22 0.46 -6.71
CA ALA A 50 2.10 1.20 -7.29
C ALA A 50 1.26 0.36 -8.27
N SER A 51 1.94 -0.55 -8.97
CA SER A 51 1.42 -1.44 -10.00
C SER A 51 2.40 -2.59 -10.21
N ILE A 52 1.95 -3.65 -10.87
CA ILE A 52 2.79 -4.80 -11.27
C ILE A 52 4.03 -4.30 -12.01
N ASP A 53 5.19 -4.86 -11.69
CA ASP A 53 6.53 -4.54 -12.23
C ASP A 53 7.09 -3.16 -11.84
N HIS A 54 6.50 -2.45 -10.87
CA HIS A 54 7.07 -1.23 -10.29
C HIS A 54 7.77 -1.52 -8.96
N ASP A 55 8.64 -0.60 -8.51
CA ASP A 55 9.32 -0.75 -7.23
C ASP A 55 8.36 -0.59 -6.03
N PRO A 56 8.55 -1.35 -4.95
CA PRO A 56 7.75 -1.23 -3.74
C PRO A 56 8.11 0.03 -2.96
N HIS A 57 7.09 0.70 -2.45
CA HIS A 57 7.27 1.95 -1.72
C HIS A 57 6.27 2.05 -0.55
N LEU A 58 6.70 2.68 0.55
CA LEU A 58 5.93 2.76 1.80
C LEU A 58 4.55 3.42 1.62
N LEU A 59 4.47 4.43 0.74
CA LEU A 59 3.22 5.09 0.36
C LEU A 59 2.20 4.09 -0.23
N TYR A 60 2.60 3.27 -1.20
CA TYR A 60 1.70 2.31 -1.84
C TYR A 60 1.41 1.11 -0.93
N THR A 61 2.36 0.78 -0.05
CA THR A 61 2.16 -0.22 1.00
C THR A 61 1.04 0.19 1.96
N LEU A 62 1.02 1.45 2.42
CA LEU A 62 -0.09 1.95 3.23
C LEU A 62 -1.41 1.90 2.45
N SER A 63 -1.45 2.46 1.24
CA SER A 63 -2.68 2.50 0.41
C SER A 63 -3.26 1.09 0.20
N ALA A 64 -2.40 0.11 -0.09
CA ALA A 64 -2.81 -1.28 -0.25
C ALA A 64 -3.38 -1.86 1.05
N VAL A 65 -2.68 -1.71 2.18
CA VAL A 65 -3.18 -2.18 3.49
C VAL A 65 -4.52 -1.56 3.83
N GLN A 66 -4.72 -0.26 3.59
CA GLN A 66 -6.00 0.40 3.82
C GLN A 66 -7.13 -0.16 2.95
N ILE A 67 -6.87 -0.42 1.67
CA ILE A 67 -7.86 -1.07 0.78
C ILE A 67 -8.20 -2.46 1.29
N LEU A 68 -7.20 -3.25 1.70
CA LEU A 68 -7.42 -4.59 2.24
C LEU A 68 -8.24 -4.54 3.53
N CYS A 69 -8.00 -3.57 4.42
CA CYS A 69 -8.82 -3.35 5.60
C CYS A 69 -10.27 -2.98 5.25
N MET A 70 -10.52 -2.14 4.24
CA MET A 70 -11.88 -1.80 3.81
C MET A 70 -12.68 -3.03 3.37
N PHE A 71 -12.00 -4.03 2.82
CA PHE A 71 -12.62 -5.26 2.32
C PHE A 71 -12.50 -6.46 3.26
N ASP A 72 -11.93 -6.30 4.46
CA ASP A 72 -11.58 -7.41 5.36
C ASP A 72 -10.77 -8.52 4.63
N GLY A 73 -9.76 -8.13 3.85
CA GLY A 73 -9.04 -8.98 2.90
C GLY A 73 -7.52 -9.11 3.13
N LEU A 74 -7.03 -8.88 4.36
CA LEU A 74 -5.58 -8.89 4.65
C LEU A 74 -4.90 -10.25 4.38
N GLU A 75 -5.65 -11.35 4.31
CA GLU A 75 -5.16 -12.70 4.07
C GLU A 75 -4.54 -12.91 2.69
N VAL A 76 -4.75 -11.99 1.74
CA VAL A 76 -4.20 -12.10 0.37
C VAL A 76 -2.76 -11.62 0.25
N ILE A 77 -2.19 -11.07 1.33
CA ILE A 77 -0.80 -10.62 1.41
C ILE A 77 -0.09 -11.23 2.63
N ASP A 78 1.22 -11.29 2.58
CA ASP A 78 2.06 -11.67 3.72
C ASP A 78 2.27 -10.45 4.63
N THR A 79 1.44 -10.32 5.68
CA THR A 79 1.46 -9.19 6.62
C THR A 79 2.73 -9.13 7.45
N ASP A 80 3.30 -10.28 7.82
CA ASP A 80 4.57 -10.34 8.54
C ASP A 80 5.70 -9.73 7.71
N LYS A 81 5.75 -10.00 6.40
CA LYS A 81 6.70 -9.35 5.50
C LYS A 81 6.45 -7.86 5.36
N VAL A 82 5.19 -7.39 5.35
CA VAL A 82 4.90 -5.95 5.38
C VAL A 82 5.51 -5.31 6.63
N VAL A 83 5.32 -5.91 7.80
CA VAL A 83 5.91 -5.43 9.07
C VAL A 83 7.44 -5.39 8.97
N GLN A 84 8.08 -6.44 8.43
CA GLN A 84 9.53 -6.43 8.23
C GLN A 84 9.99 -5.35 7.24
N TYR A 85 9.24 -5.11 6.17
CA TYR A 85 9.53 -4.06 5.20
C TYR A 85 9.51 -2.69 5.87
N VAL A 86 8.45 -2.36 6.61
CA VAL A 86 8.33 -1.07 7.32
C VAL A 86 9.46 -0.89 8.32
N LYS A 87 9.78 -1.93 9.12
CA LYS A 87 10.89 -1.89 10.08
C LYS A 87 12.23 -1.63 9.41
N LYS A 88 12.49 -2.23 8.25
CA LYS A 88 13.73 -2.00 7.47
C LYS A 88 13.83 -0.59 6.87
N ARG A 89 12.75 0.18 6.85
CA ARG A 89 12.75 1.59 6.43
C ARG A 89 13.06 2.56 7.55
N GLN A 90 12.98 2.13 8.82
CA GLN A 90 13.30 2.98 9.96
C GLN A 90 14.80 3.30 10.00
N GLN A 91 15.12 4.58 10.16
CA GLN A 91 16.47 5.11 10.29
C GLN A 91 16.87 5.22 11.77
N SER A 92 18.17 5.42 12.03
CA SER A 92 18.72 5.51 13.40
C SER A 92 18.21 6.74 14.18
N ASP A 93 17.79 7.79 13.49
CA ASP A 93 17.19 9.00 14.08
C ASP A 93 15.67 8.86 14.33
N GLY A 94 15.09 7.70 14.00
CA GLY A 94 13.66 7.42 14.14
C GLY A 94 12.81 7.84 12.95
N SER A 95 13.38 8.50 11.93
CA SER A 95 12.69 8.78 10.67
C SER A 95 12.50 7.50 9.84
N PHE A 96 11.71 7.58 8.78
CA PHE A 96 11.47 6.46 7.85
C PHE A 96 11.79 6.90 6.43
N THR A 97 12.36 6.00 5.63
CA THR A 97 12.51 6.20 4.18
C THR A 97 11.33 5.61 3.42
N GLY A 98 11.04 6.17 2.24
CA GLY A 98 9.96 5.68 1.38
C GLY A 98 10.29 4.33 0.73
N ASP A 99 11.56 4.14 0.38
CA ASP A 99 12.07 2.97 -0.31
C ASP A 99 13.58 2.77 -0.03
N ILE A 100 14.26 2.04 -0.91
CA ILE A 100 15.70 1.74 -0.85
C ILE A 100 16.60 2.91 -1.31
N TRP A 101 16.04 3.93 -1.97
CA TRP A 101 16.78 5.08 -2.50
C TRP A 101 16.98 6.18 -1.46
N GLY A 102 16.32 6.06 -0.31
CA GLY A 102 16.69 6.78 0.91
C GLY A 102 16.11 8.19 1.01
N GLU A 103 15.06 8.54 0.27
CA GLU A 103 14.30 9.76 0.53
C GLU A 103 13.75 9.71 1.95
N VAL A 104 14.04 10.75 2.75
CA VAL A 104 13.51 10.93 4.10
C VAL A 104 12.53 12.08 4.08
N ASP A 105 11.27 11.76 4.39
CA ASP A 105 10.17 12.72 4.44
C ASP A 105 9.22 12.33 5.58
N VAL A 106 8.63 13.33 6.25
CA VAL A 106 7.67 13.11 7.35
C VAL A 106 6.47 12.26 6.94
N ARG A 107 6.08 12.31 5.65
CA ARG A 107 5.02 11.47 5.07
C ARG A 107 5.32 9.99 5.26
N PHE A 108 6.58 9.56 5.22
CA PHE A 108 6.94 8.16 5.37
C PHE A 108 6.83 7.71 6.83
N SER A 109 7.13 8.59 7.79
CA SER A 109 6.86 8.31 9.20
C SER A 109 5.36 8.09 9.44
N PHE A 110 4.51 8.93 8.84
CA PHE A 110 3.06 8.71 8.88
C PHE A 110 2.67 7.38 8.23
N CYS A 111 3.17 7.10 7.01
CA CYS A 111 2.86 5.85 6.30
C CYS A 111 3.27 4.61 7.10
N ALA A 112 4.47 4.62 7.69
CA ALA A 112 4.96 3.53 8.52
C ALA A 112 4.05 3.24 9.70
N VAL A 113 3.78 4.27 10.51
CA VAL A 113 3.00 4.12 11.75
C VAL A 113 1.56 3.75 11.43
N ALA A 114 0.95 4.38 10.42
CA ALA A 114 -0.41 4.04 10.00
C ALA A 114 -0.51 2.60 9.49
N THR A 115 0.46 2.13 8.69
CA THR A 115 0.49 0.74 8.21
C THR A 115 0.57 -0.22 9.39
N LEU A 116 1.50 0.00 10.32
CA LEU A 116 1.68 -0.86 11.50
C LEU A 116 0.52 -0.80 12.49
N SER A 117 -0.29 0.26 12.48
CA SER A 117 -1.46 0.38 13.34
C SER A 117 -2.68 -0.36 12.78
N LEU A 118 -2.70 -0.66 11.48
CA LEU A 118 -3.81 -1.36 10.80
C LEU A 118 -3.61 -2.88 10.78
N LEU A 119 -2.36 -3.34 10.97
CA LEU A 119 -1.96 -4.74 11.04
C LEU A 119 -1.91 -5.21 12.51
#